data_AF-A0A8S0H8I5-F1
#
_entry.id   AF-A0A8S0H8I5-F1
#
_cell.length_a   1.000
_cell.length_b   1.000
_cell.length_c   1.000
_cell.angle_alpha   90.00
_cell.angle_beta   90.00
_cell.angle_gamma   90.00
#
_symmetry.space_group_name_H-M   'P 1'
#
loop_
_entity.id
_entity.type
_entity.pdbx_description
1 polymer ?
#
loop_
_entity_poly.entity_id
_entity_poly.type
_entity_poly.pdbx_seq_one_letter_code
_entity_poly.pdbx_strand_id
1 'polypeptide(L)'
;MATPSLTAASSNLDSKPQLDKKPGPFTLVAFFAVLAMGLLFTAYSLVHDMHELGTTVTTWTPFLLLGVALLIALGFEFVNGFHDTANAVATVIYTHSLPPQFAVVWSGLFNFLGVLLSSGAVAFGIIALLPVELILQVGSSAGFAMIFALLIAAILWNLGTWWLGLPASSSHTLIGSIIGVGVANALMHGRDGTSGVDWARPPRSATPCCSRP
;
A
#
# COMPACT_ATOMS: atom_id res chain seq x y z
N MET A 1 56.97 -27.21 -48.01
CA MET A 1 55.66 -27.44 -47.36
C MET A 1 55.78 -26.87 -45.95
N ALA A 2 55.38 -25.62 -45.76
CA ALA A 2 55.48 -24.93 -44.47
C ALA A 2 54.07 -24.83 -43.87
N THR A 3 53.86 -25.50 -42.75
CA THR A 3 52.65 -25.37 -41.92
C THR A 3 52.77 -24.08 -41.09
N PRO A 4 51.80 -23.14 -41.15
CA PRO A 4 51.79 -22.05 -40.21
C PRO A 4 51.35 -22.58 -38.84
N SER A 5 52.19 -22.38 -37.83
CA SER A 5 51.85 -22.56 -36.42
C SER A 5 50.76 -21.57 -36.05
N LEU A 6 49.55 -22.07 -35.79
CA LEU A 6 48.49 -21.31 -35.14
C LEU A 6 48.95 -21.00 -33.72
N THR A 7 49.54 -19.82 -33.53
CA THR A 7 49.83 -19.25 -32.22
C THR A 7 48.49 -19.10 -31.50
N ALA A 8 48.26 -19.97 -30.52
CA ALA A 8 47.08 -19.97 -29.70
C ALA A 8 46.96 -18.63 -28.96
N ALA A 9 46.10 -17.74 -29.48
CA ALA A 9 45.55 -16.63 -28.73
C ALA A 9 44.60 -17.21 -27.68
N SER A 10 45.18 -17.72 -26.58
CA SER A 10 44.43 -18.28 -25.46
C SER A 10 44.39 -17.29 -24.30
N SER A 11 43.15 -17.09 -23.82
CA SER A 11 42.77 -16.58 -22.50
C SER A 11 42.92 -15.07 -22.21
N ASN A 12 42.05 -14.28 -22.82
CA ASN A 12 41.50 -13.06 -22.18
C ASN A 12 39.98 -13.18 -22.00
N LEU A 13 39.49 -14.39 -21.69
CA LEU A 13 38.06 -14.73 -21.62
C LEU A 13 37.54 -14.98 -20.20
N ASP A 14 38.20 -14.47 -19.16
CA ASP A 14 37.70 -14.64 -17.79
C ASP A 14 37.98 -13.43 -16.88
N SER A 15 37.70 -12.22 -17.37
CA SER A 15 37.39 -11.12 -16.45
C SER A 15 35.91 -11.19 -16.08
N LYS A 16 35.54 -12.17 -15.25
CA LYS A 16 34.23 -12.14 -14.58
C LYS A 16 34.17 -10.87 -13.74
N PRO A 17 33.20 -9.96 -13.97
CA PRO A 17 33.06 -8.77 -13.15
C PRO A 17 32.85 -9.22 -11.70
N GLN A 18 33.75 -8.80 -10.80
CA GLN A 18 33.64 -9.12 -9.37
C GLN A 18 32.49 -8.28 -8.77
N LEU A 19 31.29 -8.85 -8.83
CA LEU A 19 30.01 -8.22 -8.46
C LEU A 19 29.64 -8.46 -6.98
N ASP A 20 30.52 -9.08 -6.20
CA ASP A 20 30.31 -9.44 -4.78
C ASP A 20 30.89 -8.43 -3.77
N LYS A 21 31.08 -7.17 -4.17
CA LYS A 21 31.53 -6.14 -3.23
C LYS A 21 30.36 -5.64 -2.40
N LYS A 22 30.46 -5.84 -1.07
CA LYS A 22 29.52 -5.27 -0.09
C LYS A 22 29.36 -3.76 -0.34
N PRO A 23 28.13 -3.22 -0.22
CA PRO A 23 27.90 -1.80 -0.38
C PRO A 23 28.81 -1.01 0.58
N GLY A 24 29.43 0.04 0.05
CA GLY A 24 30.31 0.89 0.85
C GLY A 24 29.54 1.52 2.02
N PRO A 25 30.19 1.75 3.17
CA PRO A 25 29.54 2.40 4.33
C PRO A 25 28.95 3.76 3.95
N PHE A 26 29.55 4.45 2.97
CA PHE A 26 29.02 5.70 2.42
C PHE A 26 27.64 5.53 1.77
N THR A 27 27.44 4.51 0.94
CA THR A 27 26.14 4.24 0.28
C THR A 27 25.07 3.93 1.31
N LEU A 28 25.41 3.18 2.36
CA LEU A 28 24.50 2.86 3.44
C LEU A 28 24.11 4.11 4.24
N VAL A 29 25.09 4.95 4.59
CA VAL A 29 24.84 6.23 5.28
C VAL A 29 23.99 7.16 4.43
N ALA A 30 24.29 7.29 3.14
CA ALA A 30 23.49 8.12 2.23
C ALA A 30 22.04 7.62 2.13
N PHE A 31 21.82 6.31 2.04
CA PHE A 31 20.49 5.71 2.00
C PHE A 31 19.66 6.03 3.26
N PHE A 32 20.23 5.81 4.45
CA PHE A 32 19.55 6.13 5.71
C PHE A 32 19.38 7.63 5.91
N ALA A 33 20.31 8.46 5.46
CA ALA A 33 20.20 9.91 5.52
C ALA A 33 19.04 10.43 4.65
N VAL A 34 18.87 9.91 3.43
CA VAL A 34 17.74 10.26 2.55
C VAL A 34 16.41 9.82 3.18
N LEU A 35 16.33 8.62 3.75
CA LEU A 35 15.13 8.15 4.45
C LEU A 35 14.78 9.03 5.66
N ALA A 36 15.77 9.34 6.50
CA ALA A 36 15.58 10.21 7.66
C ALA A 36 15.17 11.63 7.24
N MET A 37 15.79 12.18 6.21
CA MET A 37 15.43 13.49 5.66
C MET A 37 13.99 13.49 5.13
N GLY A 38 13.57 12.44 4.42
CA GLY A 38 12.20 12.29 3.95
C GLY A 38 11.19 12.22 5.09
N LEU A 39 11.45 11.41 6.12
CA LEU A 39 10.62 11.32 7.33
C LEU A 39 10.55 12.64 8.10
N LEU A 40 11.67 13.36 8.22
CA LEU A 40 11.70 14.67 8.87
C LEU A 40 10.94 15.72 8.06
N PHE A 41 11.06 15.69 6.73
CA PHE A 41 10.33 16.59 5.85
C PHE A 41 8.82 16.37 5.95
N THR A 42 8.35 15.12 5.91
CA THR A 42 6.92 14.81 6.04
C THR A 42 6.38 15.19 7.43
N ALA A 43 7.15 14.93 8.49
CA ALA A 43 6.79 15.35 9.85
C ALA A 43 6.72 16.88 9.96
N TYR A 44 7.67 17.60 9.37
CA TYR A 44 7.69 19.06 9.34
C TYR A 44 6.49 19.63 8.57
N SER A 45 6.22 19.12 7.36
CA SER A 45 5.06 19.53 6.56
C SER A 45 3.74 19.27 7.30
N LEU A 46 3.58 18.10 7.92
CA LEU A 46 2.38 17.79 8.69
C LEU A 46 2.15 18.77 9.84
N VAL A 47 3.20 19.11 10.58
CA VAL A 47 3.11 20.07 11.69
C VAL A 47 2.79 21.47 11.15
N HIS A 48 3.38 21.87 10.03
CA HIS A 48 3.10 23.15 9.38
C HIS A 48 1.63 23.24 8.95
N ASP A 49 1.10 22.22 8.27
CA ASP A 49 -0.29 22.14 7.82
C ASP A 49 -1.27 22.16 9.01
N MET A 50 -0.91 21.53 10.13
CA MET A 50 -1.74 21.54 11.35
C MET A 50 -1.81 22.91 12.02
N HIS A 51 -0.72 23.71 11.95
CA HIS A 51 -0.72 25.08 12.46
C HIS A 51 -1.57 26.02 11.57
N GLU A 52 -1.61 25.78 10.26
CA GLU A 52 -2.45 26.54 9.33
C GLU A 52 -3.96 26.23 9.51
N LEU A 53 -4.31 25.02 9.93
CA LEU A 53 -5.69 24.58 10.13
C LEU A 53 -6.32 25.02 11.46
N GLY A 54 -5.58 25.72 12.34
CA GLY A 54 -6.13 26.34 13.55
C GLY A 54 -6.79 25.38 14.55
N THR A 55 -6.47 24.09 14.50
CA THR A 55 -7.03 23.09 15.41
C THR A 55 -6.36 23.22 16.79
N THR A 56 -7.16 23.43 17.84
CA THR A 56 -6.63 23.52 19.20
C THR A 56 -6.16 22.15 19.67
N VAL A 57 -4.85 21.96 19.64
CA VAL A 57 -4.16 20.71 19.99
C VAL A 57 -4.24 20.46 21.50
N THR A 58 -5.42 20.06 21.97
CA THR A 58 -5.67 19.83 23.40
C THR A 58 -5.31 18.42 23.84
N THR A 59 -5.12 17.46 22.91
CA THR A 59 -4.84 16.06 23.23
C THR A 59 -3.79 15.43 22.28
N TRP A 60 -2.86 14.64 22.83
CA TRP A 60 -1.80 13.92 22.08
C TRP A 60 -2.27 12.63 21.39
N THR A 61 -3.48 12.16 21.71
CA THR A 61 -4.07 10.91 21.20
C THR A 61 -4.13 10.79 19.67
N PRO A 62 -4.55 11.81 18.89
CA PRO A 62 -4.58 11.69 17.42
C PRO A 62 -3.19 11.49 16.81
N PHE A 63 -2.15 12.12 17.35
CA PHE A 63 -0.77 11.94 16.86
C PHE A 63 -0.25 10.54 17.12
N LEU A 64 -0.57 9.97 18.29
CA LEU A 64 -0.20 8.59 18.62
C LEU A 64 -0.92 7.61 17.68
N LEU A 65 -2.23 7.76 17.50
CA LEU A 65 -3.02 6.92 16.58
C LEU A 65 -2.54 7.04 15.13
N LEU A 66 -2.23 8.26 14.68
CA LEU A 66 -1.64 8.50 13.37
C LEU A 66 -0.28 7.80 13.23
N GLY A 67 0.59 7.90 14.24
CA GLY A 67 1.88 7.22 14.25
C GLY A 67 1.74 5.70 14.14
N VAL A 68 0.80 5.11 14.88
CA VAL A 68 0.51 3.67 14.79
C VAL A 68 -0.03 3.30 13.41
N ALA A 69 -0.98 4.07 12.87
CA ALA A 69 -1.54 3.83 11.53
C ALA A 69 -0.45 3.91 10.44
N LEU A 70 0.43 4.91 10.50
CA LEU A 70 1.56 5.04 9.58
C LEU A 70 2.55 3.86 9.70
N LEU A 71 2.83 3.40 10.91
CA LEU A 71 3.69 2.24 11.14
C LEU A 71 3.11 0.98 10.50
N ILE A 72 1.82 0.75 10.64
CA ILE A 72 1.12 -0.38 10.02
C ILE A 72 1.11 -0.24 8.50
N ALA A 73 0.82 0.96 7.97
CA ALA A 73 0.82 1.22 6.53
C ALA A 73 2.21 1.00 5.91
N LEU A 74 3.29 1.47 6.56
CA LEU A 74 4.67 1.20 6.15
C LEU A 74 5.00 -0.29 6.19
N GLY A 75 4.49 -1.01 7.19
CA GLY A 75 4.61 -2.46 7.26
C GLY A 75 3.93 -3.17 6.08
N PHE A 76 2.71 -2.76 5.71
CA PHE A 76 2.00 -3.27 4.55
C PHE A 76 2.76 -2.99 3.24
N GLU A 77 3.23 -1.75 3.06
CA GLU A 77 4.01 -1.35 1.88
C GLU A 77 5.32 -2.14 1.76
N PHE A 78 6.00 -2.37 2.88
CA PHE A 78 7.20 -3.20 2.92
C PHE A 78 6.94 -4.63 2.45
N VAL A 79 5.86 -5.27 2.94
CA VAL A 79 5.49 -6.62 2.50
C VAL A 79 5.15 -6.61 1.01
N ASN A 80 4.39 -5.63 0.52
CA ASN A 80 4.08 -5.51 -0.91
C ASN A 80 5.35 -5.38 -1.77
N GLY A 81 6.26 -4.48 -1.41
CA GLY A 81 7.52 -4.31 -2.12
C GLY A 81 8.41 -5.56 -2.10
N PHE A 82 8.35 -6.36 -1.02
CA PHE A 82 9.03 -7.65 -0.95
C PHE A 82 8.45 -8.66 -1.95
N HIS A 83 7.13 -8.78 -2.04
CA HIS A 83 6.46 -9.66 -3.01
C HIS A 83 6.76 -9.25 -4.46
N ASP A 84 6.68 -7.96 -4.77
CA ASP A 84 6.97 -7.43 -6.10
C ASP A 84 8.44 -7.67 -6.49
N THR A 85 9.34 -7.46 -5.54
CA THR A 85 10.78 -7.70 -5.75
C THR A 85 11.08 -9.19 -5.93
N ALA A 86 10.48 -10.08 -5.14
CA ALA A 86 10.66 -11.51 -5.28
C ALA A 86 10.21 -11.98 -6.68
N ASN A 87 9.06 -11.51 -7.15
CA ASN A 87 8.52 -11.86 -8.47
C ASN A 87 9.38 -11.30 -9.62
N ALA A 88 9.80 -10.03 -9.53
CA ALA A 88 10.59 -9.40 -10.59
C ALA A 88 12.01 -10.00 -10.68
N VAL A 89 12.65 -10.20 -9.53
CA VAL A 89 14.06 -10.64 -9.46
C VAL A 89 14.23 -12.14 -9.73
N ALA A 90 13.23 -12.97 -9.41
CA ALA A 90 13.31 -14.42 -9.64
C ALA A 90 13.63 -14.78 -11.09
N THR A 91 13.00 -14.10 -12.06
CA THR A 91 13.22 -14.36 -13.49
C THR A 91 14.64 -14.02 -13.93
N VAL A 92 15.13 -12.84 -13.54
CA VAL A 92 16.45 -12.31 -13.94
C VAL A 92 17.61 -13.11 -13.33
N ILE A 93 17.45 -13.58 -12.10
CA ILE A 93 18.42 -14.47 -11.44
C ILE A 93 18.39 -15.85 -12.11
N TYR A 94 17.21 -16.42 -12.36
CA TYR A 94 17.08 -17.75 -12.97
C TYR A 94 17.70 -17.81 -14.37
N THR A 95 17.51 -16.76 -15.18
CA THR A 95 18.13 -16.63 -16.52
C THR A 95 19.60 -16.19 -16.47
N HIS A 96 20.18 -16.00 -15.28
CA HIS A 96 21.55 -15.53 -15.08
C HIS A 96 21.87 -14.22 -15.83
N SER A 97 20.87 -13.38 -16.04
CA SER A 97 21.00 -12.16 -16.84
C SER A 97 21.54 -10.99 -16.04
N LEU A 98 21.35 -10.98 -14.72
CA LEU A 98 21.86 -9.94 -13.83
C LEU A 98 22.18 -10.54 -12.45
N PRO A 99 23.21 -10.04 -11.72
CA PRO A 99 23.52 -10.55 -10.40
C PRO A 99 22.43 -10.18 -9.39
N PRO A 100 22.20 -11.02 -8.36
CA PRO A 100 21.13 -10.83 -7.38
C PRO A 100 21.17 -9.46 -6.68
N GLN A 101 22.36 -8.98 -6.37
CA GLN A 101 22.57 -7.72 -5.65
C GLN A 101 22.04 -6.53 -6.44
N PHE A 102 22.36 -6.47 -7.72
CA PHE A 102 21.89 -5.41 -8.61
C PHE A 102 20.41 -5.57 -8.93
N ALA A 103 19.92 -6.79 -9.04
CA ALA A 103 18.52 -7.05 -9.38
C ALA A 103 17.59 -6.53 -8.28
N VAL A 104 17.95 -6.73 -7.00
CA VAL A 104 17.19 -6.20 -5.86
C VAL A 104 17.24 -4.66 -5.82
N VAL A 105 18.40 -4.05 -6.07
CA VAL A 105 18.53 -2.58 -6.11
C VAL A 105 17.70 -1.98 -7.23
N TRP A 106 17.72 -2.58 -8.43
CA TRP A 106 16.89 -2.14 -9.56
C TRP A 106 15.41 -2.29 -9.27
N SER A 107 14.99 -3.42 -8.70
CA SER A 107 13.60 -3.62 -8.28
C SER A 107 13.13 -2.56 -7.29
N GLY A 108 13.92 -2.30 -6.24
CA GLY A 108 13.62 -1.26 -5.26
C GLY A 108 13.53 0.14 -5.89
N LEU A 109 14.45 0.47 -6.82
CA LEU A 109 14.43 1.74 -7.52
C LEU A 109 13.16 1.92 -8.36
N PHE A 110 12.77 0.90 -9.13
CA PHE A 110 11.55 0.94 -9.94
C PHE A 110 10.27 0.95 -9.11
N ASN A 111 10.24 0.24 -7.98
CA ASN A 111 9.12 0.27 -7.05
C ASN A 111 8.94 1.69 -6.46
N PHE A 112 10.04 2.32 -6.04
CA PHE A 112 10.04 3.71 -5.57
C PHE A 112 9.62 4.71 -6.67
N LEU A 113 10.16 4.56 -7.89
CA LEU A 113 9.76 5.38 -9.03
C LEU A 113 8.28 5.22 -9.37
N GLY A 114 7.74 4.00 -9.24
CA GLY A 114 6.31 3.73 -9.42
C GLY A 114 5.46 4.59 -8.49
N VAL A 115 5.83 4.69 -7.20
CA VAL A 115 5.13 5.53 -6.23
C VAL A 115 5.28 7.02 -6.56
N LEU A 116 6.48 7.49 -6.92
CA LEU A 116 6.71 8.90 -7.27
C LEU A 116 5.93 9.33 -8.53
N LEU A 117 5.91 8.48 -9.55
CA LEU A 117 5.23 8.77 -10.82
C LEU A 117 3.72 8.60 -10.73
N SER A 118 3.22 7.78 -9.80
CA SER A 118 1.79 7.54 -9.60
C SER A 118 1.00 8.82 -9.27
N SER A 119 1.65 9.90 -8.82
CA SER A 119 1.01 11.21 -8.60
C SER A 119 -0.26 11.13 -7.73
N GLY A 120 -0.29 10.19 -6.78
CA GLY A 120 -1.43 9.95 -5.90
C GLY A 120 -2.61 9.19 -6.53
N ALA A 121 -2.53 8.79 -7.80
CA ALA A 121 -3.63 8.09 -8.48
C ALA A 121 -4.01 6.78 -7.75
N VAL A 122 -3.02 6.03 -7.26
CA VAL A 122 -3.28 4.81 -6.46
C VAL A 122 -3.91 5.15 -5.13
N ALA A 123 -3.46 6.22 -4.46
CA ALA A 123 -4.03 6.66 -3.19
C ALA A 123 -5.50 7.08 -3.34
N PHE A 124 -5.82 7.88 -4.37
CA PHE A 124 -7.20 8.25 -4.67
C PHE A 124 -8.06 7.05 -5.08
N GLY A 125 -7.50 6.09 -5.82
CA GLY A 125 -8.16 4.83 -6.16
C GLY A 125 -8.54 4.02 -4.93
N ILE A 126 -7.64 3.92 -3.95
CA ILE A 126 -7.92 3.25 -2.67
C ILE A 126 -8.99 4.00 -1.89
N ILE A 127 -8.87 5.33 -1.75
CA ILE A 127 -9.84 6.17 -1.03
C ILE A 127 -11.25 6.04 -1.64
N ALA A 128 -11.35 6.00 -2.97
CA ALA A 128 -12.63 5.85 -3.65
C ALA A 128 -13.31 4.49 -3.38
N LEU A 129 -12.54 3.48 -2.99
CA LEU A 129 -13.05 2.15 -2.65
C LEU A 129 -13.45 2.03 -1.17
N LEU A 130 -13.03 2.96 -0.30
CA LEU A 130 -13.34 2.91 1.12
C LEU A 130 -14.85 3.01 1.37
N PRO A 131 -15.39 2.31 2.38
CA PRO A 131 -16.81 2.39 2.71
C PRO A 131 -17.14 3.82 3.15
N VAL A 132 -18.26 4.37 2.68
CA VAL A 132 -18.67 5.75 3.04
C VAL A 132 -18.83 5.91 4.56
N GLU A 133 -19.24 4.85 5.25
CA GLU A 133 -19.35 4.80 6.72
C GLU A 133 -18.00 5.03 7.41
N LEU A 134 -16.90 4.54 6.82
CA LEU A 134 -15.56 4.77 7.35
C LEU A 134 -15.20 6.25 7.28
N ILE A 135 -15.65 6.94 6.23
CA ILE A 135 -15.44 8.38 5.99
C ILE A 135 -16.33 9.22 6.92
N LEU A 136 -17.57 8.79 7.15
CA LEU A 136 -18.53 9.49 8.00
C LEU A 136 -18.24 9.32 9.50
N GLN A 137 -17.64 8.19 9.90
CA GLN A 137 -17.30 7.89 11.29
C GLN A 137 -15.82 8.19 11.63
N VAL A 138 -15.10 8.92 10.78
CA VAL A 138 -13.73 9.37 11.06
C VAL A 138 -13.72 10.16 12.38
N GLY A 139 -12.97 9.68 13.37
CA GLY A 139 -12.85 10.29 14.70
C GLY A 139 -13.72 9.66 15.79
N SER A 140 -14.59 8.70 15.46
CA SER A 140 -15.26 7.84 16.43
C SER A 140 -14.39 6.64 16.81
N SER A 141 -14.59 6.08 18.00
CA SER A 141 -13.96 4.81 18.41
C SER A 141 -14.26 3.67 17.42
N ALA A 142 -15.45 3.68 16.81
CA ALA A 142 -15.83 2.72 15.77
C ALA A 142 -15.01 2.89 14.47
N GLY A 143 -14.78 4.14 14.05
CA GLY A 143 -13.96 4.46 12.87
C GLY A 143 -12.52 3.97 13.03
N PHE A 144 -11.90 4.21 14.20
CA PHE A 144 -10.56 3.71 14.48
C PHE A 144 -10.49 2.18 14.46
N ALA A 145 -11.46 1.49 15.08
CA ALA A 145 -11.52 0.03 15.09
C ALA A 145 -11.63 -0.55 13.67
N MET A 146 -12.44 0.07 12.80
CA MET A 146 -12.58 -0.35 11.40
C MET A 146 -11.28 -0.20 10.60
N ILE A 147 -10.56 0.93 10.73
CA ILE A 147 -9.28 1.14 10.03
C ILE A 147 -8.25 0.10 10.48
N PHE A 148 -8.11 -0.13 11.79
CA PHE A 148 -7.16 -1.12 12.29
C PHE A 148 -7.54 -2.54 11.87
N ALA A 149 -8.82 -2.92 11.92
CA ALA A 149 -9.28 -4.22 11.46
C ALA A 149 -8.99 -4.44 9.97
N LEU A 150 -9.23 -3.42 9.13
CA LEU A 150 -8.95 -3.45 7.70
C LEU A 150 -7.46 -3.67 7.43
N LEU A 151 -6.60 -2.88 8.07
CA LEU A 151 -5.15 -2.96 7.87
C LEU A 151 -4.56 -4.28 8.39
N ILE A 152 -5.01 -4.75 9.54
CA ILE A 152 -4.56 -6.03 10.12
C ILE A 152 -5.01 -7.18 9.23
N ALA A 153 -6.26 -7.19 8.77
CA ALA A 153 -6.76 -8.23 7.85
C ALA A 153 -5.94 -8.27 6.55
N ALA A 154 -5.65 -7.10 5.96
CA ALA A 154 -4.84 -7.01 4.76
C ALA A 154 -3.43 -7.59 4.98
N ILE A 155 -2.76 -7.22 6.07
CA ILE A 155 -1.41 -7.71 6.37
C ILE A 155 -1.42 -9.21 6.68
N LEU A 156 -2.33 -9.69 7.53
CA LEU A 156 -2.42 -11.10 7.90
C LEU A 156 -2.67 -11.98 6.67
N TRP A 157 -3.53 -11.53 5.75
CA TRP A 157 -3.77 -12.24 4.52
C TRP A 157 -2.54 -12.21 3.59
N ASN A 158 -1.90 -11.06 3.43
CA ASN A 158 -0.69 -10.93 2.62
C ASN A 158 0.43 -11.87 3.13
N LEU A 159 0.71 -11.83 4.44
CA LEU A 159 1.72 -12.68 5.09
C LEU A 159 1.32 -14.16 5.11
N GLY A 160 0.02 -14.45 5.28
CA GLY A 160 -0.51 -15.81 5.27
C GLY A 160 -0.37 -16.48 3.90
N THR A 161 -0.66 -15.75 2.82
CA THR A 161 -0.46 -16.28 1.46
C THR A 161 1.01 -16.51 1.13
N TRP A 162 1.91 -15.65 1.63
CA TRP A 162 3.35 -15.87 1.56
C TRP A 162 3.76 -17.17 2.26
N TRP A 163 3.27 -17.37 3.50
CA TRP A 163 3.58 -18.58 4.27
C TRP A 163 3.07 -19.86 3.60
N LEU A 164 1.95 -19.78 2.87
CA LEU A 164 1.38 -20.88 2.08
C LEU A 164 1.99 -21.01 0.67
N GLY A 165 2.89 -20.12 0.26
CA GLY A 165 3.53 -20.12 -1.06
C GLY A 165 2.57 -19.82 -2.22
N LEU A 166 1.42 -19.21 -1.95
CA LEU A 166 0.43 -18.88 -2.97
C LEU A 166 0.76 -17.53 -3.63
N PRO A 167 0.71 -17.43 -4.97
CA PRO A 167 0.85 -16.14 -5.65
C PRO A 167 -0.37 -15.28 -5.33
N ALA A 168 -0.20 -14.28 -4.47
CA ALA A 168 -1.26 -13.37 -4.07
C ALA A 168 -1.04 -11.96 -4.61
N SER A 169 -2.14 -11.26 -4.86
CA SER A 169 -2.16 -9.87 -5.32
C SER A 169 -2.49 -8.94 -4.16
N SER A 170 -1.63 -7.96 -3.90
CA SER A 170 -1.81 -6.96 -2.84
C SER A 170 -3.07 -6.12 -3.05
N SER A 171 -3.39 -5.74 -4.29
CA SER A 171 -4.60 -4.96 -4.60
C SER A 171 -5.88 -5.74 -4.28
N HIS A 172 -5.94 -7.03 -4.64
CA HIS A 172 -7.08 -7.88 -4.28
C HIS A 172 -7.19 -8.10 -2.77
N THR A 173 -6.07 -8.23 -2.09
CA THR A 173 -6.02 -8.36 -0.63
C THR A 173 -6.57 -7.10 0.06
N LEU A 174 -6.21 -5.93 -0.45
CA LEU A 174 -6.67 -4.65 0.06
C LEU A 174 -8.16 -4.42 -0.22
N ILE A 175 -8.62 -4.68 -1.46
CA ILE A 175 -10.05 -4.61 -1.83
C ILE A 175 -10.87 -5.60 -1.01
N GLY A 176 -10.40 -6.83 -0.85
CA GLY A 176 -11.06 -7.86 -0.04
C GLY A 176 -11.18 -7.45 1.44
N SER A 177 -10.15 -6.80 1.99
CA SER A 177 -10.18 -6.29 3.37
C SER A 177 -11.16 -5.13 3.54
N ILE A 178 -11.24 -4.23 2.55
CA ILE A 178 -12.23 -3.15 2.51
C ILE A 178 -13.66 -3.71 2.51
N ILE A 179 -13.95 -4.66 1.60
CA ILE A 179 -15.26 -5.31 1.51
C ILE A 179 -15.57 -6.06 2.81
N GLY A 180 -14.61 -6.80 3.35
CA GLY A 180 -14.78 -7.58 4.58
C GLY A 180 -15.16 -6.71 5.78
N VAL A 181 -14.48 -5.58 5.97
CA VAL A 181 -14.84 -4.63 7.05
C VAL A 181 -16.18 -3.95 6.78
N GLY A 182 -16.48 -3.58 5.53
CA GLY A 182 -17.77 -3.03 5.16
C GLY A 182 -18.93 -3.98 5.47
N VAL A 183 -18.79 -5.27 5.13
CA VAL A 183 -19.78 -6.30 5.44
C VAL A 183 -19.88 -6.55 6.94
N ALA A 184 -18.74 -6.67 7.65
CA ALA A 184 -18.74 -6.86 9.10
C ALA A 184 -19.43 -5.69 9.82
N ASN A 185 -19.16 -4.46 9.38
CA ASN A 185 -19.81 -3.26 9.91
C ASN A 185 -21.32 -3.27 9.64
N ALA A 186 -21.74 -3.62 8.42
CA ALA A 186 -23.15 -3.73 8.04
C ALA A 186 -23.88 -4.84 8.81
N LEU A 187 -23.20 -5.93 9.17
CA LEU A 187 -23.75 -7.00 10.00
C LEU A 187 -23.87 -6.57 11.47
N MET A 188 -22.87 -5.89 12.02
CA MET A 188 -22.84 -5.43 13.41
C MET A 188 -23.83 -4.29 13.68
N HIS A 189 -24.04 -3.40 12.72
CA HIS A 189 -25.04 -2.31 12.76
C HIS A 189 -26.35 -2.69 12.06
N GLY A 190 -26.63 -4.00 11.96
CA GLY A 190 -27.61 -4.60 11.06
C GLY A 190 -28.99 -3.95 10.95
N ARG A 191 -29.44 -3.89 9.69
CA ARG A 191 -30.82 -3.79 9.17
C ARG A 191 -31.43 -2.39 9.03
N ASP A 192 -31.13 -1.78 7.88
CA ASP A 192 -32.15 -1.15 7.02
C ASP A 192 -31.97 -1.57 5.53
N GLY A 193 -31.41 -2.76 5.28
CA GLY A 193 -31.26 -3.34 3.94
C GLY A 193 -32.58 -3.78 3.27
N THR A 194 -33.73 -3.50 3.88
CA THR A 194 -35.08 -3.69 3.31
C THR A 194 -35.97 -2.45 3.45
N SER A 195 -35.46 -1.34 3.96
CA SER A 195 -36.26 -0.13 4.26
C SER A 195 -36.47 0.76 3.01
N GLY A 196 -35.85 0.36 1.89
CA GLY A 196 -36.14 0.88 0.56
C GLY A 196 -37.47 0.39 -0.02
N VAL A 197 -38.20 -0.51 0.66
CA VAL A 197 -39.60 -0.79 0.33
C VAL A 197 -40.49 -0.82 1.55
N ASP A 198 -41.01 0.36 1.90
CA ASP A 198 -42.24 0.52 2.65
C ASP A 198 -43.41 -0.07 1.84
N TRP A 199 -43.61 -1.39 1.90
CA TRP A 199 -44.84 -2.05 1.41
C TRP A 199 -46.06 -1.76 2.29
N ALA A 200 -45.90 -1.02 3.39
CA ALA A 200 -46.95 -0.74 4.37
C ALA A 200 -47.61 0.64 4.23
N ARG A 201 -47.27 1.43 3.20
CA ARG A 201 -47.97 2.70 2.94
C ARG A 201 -48.97 2.52 1.80
N PRO A 202 -50.28 2.37 2.09
CA PRO A 202 -51.27 2.46 1.03
C PRO A 202 -51.16 3.85 0.39
N PRO A 203 -51.28 3.97 -0.94
CA PRO A 203 -51.35 5.26 -1.60
C PRO A 203 -52.54 6.00 -0.99
N ARG A 204 -52.30 7.16 -0.38
CA ARG A 204 -53.39 8.07 -0.01
C ARG A 204 -54.02 8.53 -1.30
N SER A 205 -55.07 7.80 -1.67
CA SER A 205 -56.09 8.20 -2.62
C SER A 205 -56.74 9.50 -2.16
N ALA A 206 -57.09 10.30 -3.17
CA ALA A 206 -58.19 11.26 -3.15
C ALA A 206 -58.09 12.41 -2.14
N THR A 207 -57.49 13.52 -2.56
CA THR A 207 -57.95 14.84 -2.14
C THR A 207 -59.32 15.11 -2.78
N PRO A 208 -60.41 15.33 -2.02
CA PRO A 208 -61.65 15.83 -2.59
C PRO A 208 -61.56 17.36 -2.65
N CYS A 209 -61.07 17.91 -3.76
CA CYS A 209 -61.24 19.33 -4.05
C CYS A 209 -62.61 19.55 -4.70
N CYS A 210 -63.65 19.51 -3.88
CA CYS A 210 -64.96 20.07 -4.22
C CYS A 210 -65.35 21.06 -3.12
N SER A 211 -64.96 22.32 -3.32
CA SER A 211 -65.55 23.48 -2.63
C SER A 211 -65.93 24.48 -3.72
N ARG A 212 -67.19 24.39 -4.19
CA ARG A 212 -67.86 25.49 -4.90
C ARG A 212 -68.31 26.54 -3.86
N PRO A 213 -68.37 27.83 -4.26
CA PRO A 213 -69.03 28.88 -3.47
C PRO A 213 -70.55 28.67 -3.38
#